data_AF-C2ESZ5-F1
#
_entry.id   AF-C2ESZ5-F1
#
_cell.length_a   1.000
_cell.length_b   1.000
_cell.length_c   1.000
_cell.angle_alpha   90.00
_cell.angle_beta   90.00
_cell.angle_gamma   90.00
#
_symmetry.space_group_name_H-M   'P 1'
#
loop_
_entity.id
_entity.type
_entity.pdbx_description
1 polymer ?
#
loop_
_entity_poly.entity_id
_entity_poly.type
_entity_poly.pdbx_seq_one_letter_code
_entity_poly.pdbx_strand_id
1 'polypeptide(L)' 'QAVEPGDFCIARLGGDEFTFKKLIRDSGQVFLQPLNPQYPMIPCNESCSVVGKVIASQWPEETFG' A
#
# COMPACT_ATOMS: atom_id res chain seq x y z
N GLN A 1 14.65 2.52 -3.57
CA GLN A 1 14.58 2.15 -2.14
C GLN A 1 13.66 0.94 -2.02
N ALA A 2 14.02 -0.06 -1.22
CA ALA A 2 13.13 -1.20 -0.97
C ALA A 2 11.88 -0.75 -0.20
N VAL A 3 10.78 -1.47 -0.36
CA VAL A 3 9.57 -1.30 0.46
C VAL A 3 9.69 -2.23 1.66
N GLU A 4 9.56 -1.69 2.86
CA GLU A 4 9.64 -2.44 4.12
C GLU A 4 8.33 -2.35 4.90
N PRO A 5 8.03 -3.31 5.80
CA PRO A 5 6.91 -3.19 6.70
C PRO A 5 6.96 -1.86 7.49
N GLY A 6 5.87 -1.10 7.46
CA GLY A 6 5.82 0.28 7.96
C GLY A 6 5.64 1.31 6.84
N ASP A 7 6.08 1.00 5.63
CA ASP A 7 5.97 1.89 4.48
C ASP A 7 4.57 1.89 3.87
N PHE A 8 4.22 3.01 3.25
CA PHE A 8 3.13 3.07 2.30
C PHE A 8 3.60 2.63 0.91
N CYS A 9 2.78 1.84 0.23
CA CYS A 9 3.14 1.30 -1.07
C CYS A 9 1.96 1.26 -2.03
N ILE A 10 2.29 1.23 -3.33
CA ILE A 10 1.38 0.75 -4.37
C ILE A 10 1.63 -0.75 -4.54
N ALA A 11 0.58 -1.54 -4.43
CA ALA A 11 0.61 -2.98 -4.64
C ALA A 11 -0.39 -3.38 -5.72
N ARG A 12 -0.02 -4.37 -6.51
CA ARG A 12 -0.84 -4.99 -7.55
C ARG A 12 -1.40 -6.31 -7.06
N LEU A 13 -2.68 -6.55 -7.27
CA LEU A 13 -3.42 -7.72 -6.78
C LEU A 13 -4.01 -8.50 -7.97
N GLY A 14 -3.82 -9.82 -7.98
CA GLY A 14 -4.54 -10.78 -8.85
C GLY A 14 -4.39 -10.61 -10.36
N GLY A 15 -3.63 -9.62 -10.84
CA GLY A 15 -3.58 -9.23 -12.23
C GLY A 15 -3.29 -7.75 -12.37
N ASP A 16 -4.28 -6.96 -12.79
CA ASP A 16 -4.15 -5.55 -13.16
C ASP A 16 -4.85 -4.57 -12.19
N GLU A 17 -5.28 -5.07 -11.03
CA GLU A 17 -5.83 -4.23 -9.97
C GLU A 17 -4.70 -3.65 -9.10
N PHE A 18 -4.75 -2.35 -8.83
CA PHE A 18 -3.76 -1.66 -8.01
C PHE A 18 -4.41 -1.01 -6.78
N THR A 19 -3.68 -1.00 -5.66
CA THR A 19 -4.14 -0.41 -4.42
C THR A 19 -3.03 0.35 -3.70
N PHE A 20 -3.39 1.42 -3.01
CA PHE A 20 -2.54 2.15 -2.08
C PHE A 20 -2.88 1.75 -0.64
N LYS A 21 -1.90 1.17 0.07
CA LYS A 21 -2.06 0.68 1.45
C LYS A 21 -0.71 0.73 2.18
N LYS A 22 -0.72 0.57 3.50
CA LYS A 22 0.48 0.37 4.31
C LYS A 22 0.89 -1.09 4.27
N LEU A 23 2.14 -1.39 3.94
CA LEU A 23 2.70 -2.73 4.08
C LEU A 23 2.98 -2.98 5.57
N ILE A 24 2.46 -4.06 6.13
CA ILE A 24 2.69 -4.42 7.54
C ILE A 24 3.11 -5.88 7.66
N ARG A 25 3.74 -6.21 8.79
CA ARG A 25 3.95 -7.59 9.21
C ARG A 25 3.23 -7.81 10.53
N ASP A 26 2.28 -8.74 10.54
CA ASP A 26 1.54 -9.13 11.73
C ASP A 26 1.71 -10.64 11.94
N SER A 27 2.18 -11.02 13.13
CA SER A 27 2.36 -12.42 13.53
C SER A 27 3.13 -13.26 12.51
N GLY A 28 4.14 -12.65 11.87
CA GLY A 28 5.01 -13.28 10.88
C GLY A 28 4.52 -13.19 9.43
N GLN A 29 3.24 -12.87 9.20
CA GLN A 29 2.61 -12.74 7.89
C GLN A 29 2.61 -11.28 7.40
N VAL A 30 2.63 -11.08 6.08
CA VAL A 30 2.65 -9.74 5.47
C VAL A 30 1.26 -9.37 4.97
N PHE A 31 0.81 -8.16 5.28
CA PHE A 31 -0.50 -7.65 4.87
C PHE A 31 -0.39 -6.24 4.28
N LEU A 32 -1.39 -5.89 3.50
CA LEU A 32 -1.69 -4.52 3.10
C LEU A 32 -2.82 -3.99 3.98
N GLN A 33 -2.48 -3.07 4.88
CA GLN A 33 -3.42 -2.42 5.78
C GLN A 33 -3.97 -1.13 5.15
N PRO A 34 -5.29 -0.99 4.99
CA PRO A 34 -5.89 0.26 4.54
C PRO A 34 -5.77 1.36 5.60
N LEU A 35 -5.73 2.62 5.15
CA LEU A 35 -5.75 3.78 6.06
C LEU A 35 -7.10 3.99 6.75
N ASN A 36 -8.21 3.63 6.07
CA ASN A 36 -9.53 3.61 6.67
C ASN A 36 -9.77 2.24 7.34
N PRO A 37 -9.89 2.15 8.68
CA PRO A 37 -10.09 0.90 9.41
C PRO A 37 -11.40 0.16 9.08
N GLN A 38 -12.35 0.83 8.42
CA GLN A 38 -13.59 0.20 7.98
C GLN A 38 -13.37 -0.81 6.83
N TYR A 39 -12.23 -0.73 6.15
CA TYR A 39 -11.87 -1.66 5.09
C TYR A 39 -11.02 -2.81 5.63
N PRO A 40 -11.19 -4.03 5.11
CA PRO A 40 -10.42 -5.19 5.56
C PRO A 40 -8.95 -5.11 5.13
N MET A 41 -8.09 -5.73 5.93
CA MET A 41 -6.70 -5.98 5.54
C MET A 41 -6.65 -7.04 4.43
N ILE A 42 -5.68 -6.89 3.52
CA ILE A 42 -5.48 -7.83 2.42
C ILE A 42 -4.17 -8.60 2.68
N PRO A 43 -4.16 -9.94 2.75
CA PRO A 43 -2.93 -10.71 2.80
C PRO A 43 -2.07 -10.46 1.56
N CYS A 44 -0.79 -10.15 1.74
CA CYS A 44 0.14 -9.99 0.61
C CYS A 44 0.89 -11.31 0.38
N ASN A 45 0.27 -12.22 -0.37
CA ASN A 45 0.76 -13.56 -0.72
C ASN A 45 1.14 -13.65 -2.22
N GLU A 46 1.05 -14.83 -2.86
CA GLU A 46 1.49 -15.01 -4.26
C GLU A 46 0.77 -14.14 -5.28
N SER A 47 -0.45 -13.70 -4.98
CA SER A 47 -1.23 -12.82 -5.86
C SER A 47 -0.97 -11.32 -5.65
N CYS A 48 -0.11 -10.97 -4.69
CA CYS A 48 0.24 -9.60 -4.34
C CYS A 48 1.68 -9.30 -4.78
N SER A 49 1.87 -8.24 -5.56
CA SER A 49 3.19 -7.73 -5.91
C SER A 49 3.30 -6.26 -5.53
N VAL A 50 4.29 -5.93 -4.69
CA VAL A 50 4.58 -4.54 -4.36
C VAL A 50 5.26 -3.88 -5.56
N VAL A 51 4.68 -2.81 -6.08
CA VAL A 51 5.13 -2.11 -7.28
C VAL A 51 6.13 -1.02 -6.91
N GLY A 52 5.87 -0.29 -5.83
CA GLY A 52 6.75 0.81 -5.42
C GLY A 52 6.39 1.40 -4.05
N LYS A 53 7.39 2.08 -3.47
CA LYS A 53 7.28 2.85 -2.23
C LYS A 53 6.66 4.21 -2.51
N VAL A 54 5.71 4.63 -1.68
CA VAL A 54 5.23 6.00 -1.65
C VAL A 54 6.12 6.81 -0.70
N ILE A 55 6.80 7.82 -1.23
CA ILE A 55 7.78 8.63 -0.46
C ILE A 55 7.29 10.05 -0.16
N ALA A 56 6.30 10.54 -0.90
CA ALA A 56 5.72 11.87 -0.71
C ALA A 56 4.30 11.92 -1.26
N SER A 57 3.51 12.87 -0.77
CA SER A 57 2.25 13.30 -1.35
C SER A 57 2.15 14.82 -1.20
N GLN A 58 1.50 15.48 -2.16
CA GLN A 58 1.31 16.92 -2.15
C GLN A 58 -0.01 17.27 -2.83
N TRP A 59 -0.62 18.37 -2.42
CA TRP A 59 -1.75 18.95 -3.14
C TRP A 59 -1.29 19.50 -4.50
N PRO A 60 -2.11 19.39 -5.56
CA PRO A 60 -1.89 20.15 -6.79
C PRO A 60 -1.80 21.65 -6.52
N GLU A 61 -1.01 22.38 -7.30
CA GLU A 61 -0.82 23.83 -7.17
C GLU A 61 -2.17 24.59 -7.24
N GLU A 62 -3.08 24.12 -8.08
CA GLU A 62 -4.43 24.66 -8.31
C GLU A 62 -5.39 24.47 -7.11
N THR A 63 -4.98 23.75 -6.05
CA THR A 63 -5.88 23.46 -4.91
C THR A 63 -6.19 24.69 -4.06
N PHE A 64 -5.29 25.68 -4.05
CA PHE A 64 -5.38 26.85 -3.17
C PHE A 64 -5.37 28.20 -3.91
N GLY A 65 -5.46 28.18 -5.24
CA GLY A 65 -5.61 29.37 -6.10
C GLY A 65 -7.08 29.66 -6.39
#